data_AF-A0A536S4U7-F1
#
_entry.id   AF-A0A536S4U7-F1
#
_cell.length_a   1.000
_cell.length_b   1.000
_cell.length_c   1.000
_cell.angle_alpha   90.00
_cell.angle_beta   90.00
_cell.angle_gamma   90.00
#
_symmetry.space_group_name_H-M   'P 1'
#
loop_
_entity.id
_entity.type
_entity.pdbx_description
1 polymer ?
#
loop_
_entity_poly.entity_id
_entity_poly.type
_entity_poly.pdbx_seq_one_letter_code
_entity_poly.pdbx_strand_id
1 'polypeptide(L)'
;MRRVLAHLAAVSLAAVVTAGVLGGAGELIIVGHVMPSPAPSLKAEAKLATLPPGLAPTETSAPTEAPPPTMSPVPTLSPYALTAFRFSGHNYLGITNTAPEATFAAPFAGKVDVRTYQFIDGDVRVGSNVTSLPFFPYVAVSSSERRIVYRPGAVGTVTDLLVSDGVSVQAGDPLFRLIAPGPSSWVTFYDQKVPYQVVVSLQRTNGSGDLDASVYFSAP
;
A
#
# COMPACT_ATOMS: atom_id res chain seq x y z
N MET A 1 -26.83 50.62 -21.05
CA MET A 1 -27.43 49.67 -21.99
C MET A 1 -27.72 48.36 -21.24
N ARG A 2 -28.99 48.12 -20.87
CA ARG A 2 -29.80 46.95 -21.31
C ARG A 2 -29.04 45.61 -21.20
N ARG A 3 -29.19 44.91 -20.06
CA ARG A 3 -30.07 43.72 -19.87
C ARG A 3 -29.65 42.51 -20.71
N VAL A 4 -29.32 41.39 -20.04
CA VAL A 4 -30.06 40.09 -20.11
C VAL A 4 -29.17 39.03 -20.82
N LEU A 5 -29.00 37.75 -20.44
CA LEU A 5 -29.87 36.75 -19.82
C LEU A 5 -29.00 35.59 -19.25
N ALA A 6 -29.42 34.99 -18.15
CA ALA A 6 -28.92 33.71 -17.64
C ALA A 6 -29.41 32.55 -18.52
N HIS A 7 -28.60 31.53 -18.75
CA HIS A 7 -29.05 30.22 -19.23
C HIS A 7 -28.59 29.13 -18.25
N LEU A 8 -29.48 28.80 -17.32
CA LEU A 8 -29.54 27.48 -16.71
C LEU A 8 -29.90 26.47 -17.81
N ALA A 9 -29.14 25.38 -17.91
CA ALA A 9 -29.63 24.15 -18.53
C ALA A 9 -29.42 23.02 -17.53
N ALA A 10 -30.49 22.72 -16.79
CA ALA A 10 -30.65 21.47 -16.07
C ALA A 10 -31.06 20.41 -17.10
N VAL A 11 -30.31 19.31 -17.20
CA VAL A 11 -30.74 18.12 -17.93
C VAL A 11 -30.82 16.98 -16.94
N SER A 12 -32.04 16.69 -16.52
CA SER A 12 -32.42 15.46 -15.83
C SER A 12 -32.67 14.39 -16.88
N LEU A 13 -32.01 13.24 -16.78
CA LEU A 13 -32.45 12.03 -17.48
C LEU A 13 -32.50 10.87 -16.50
N ALA A 14 -33.71 10.32 -16.36
CA ALA A 14 -34.05 9.21 -15.48
C ALA A 14 -33.93 7.86 -16.20
N ALA A 15 -33.46 6.87 -15.44
CA ALA A 15 -33.63 5.41 -15.44
C ALA A 15 -34.12 4.67 -16.71
N VAL A 16 -33.38 3.59 -17.04
CA VAL A 16 -33.99 2.32 -17.47
C VAL A 16 -33.44 1.19 -16.60
N VAL A 17 -34.37 0.53 -15.91
CA VAL A 17 -34.18 -0.73 -15.18
C VAL A 17 -34.31 -1.87 -16.18
N THR A 18 -33.37 -2.82 -16.17
CA THR A 18 -33.60 -4.14 -16.77
C THR A 18 -33.26 -5.22 -15.74
N ALA A 19 -34.32 -5.86 -15.25
CA ALA A 19 -34.28 -7.13 -14.54
C ALA A 19 -34.72 -8.25 -15.51
N GLY A 20 -34.05 -9.40 -15.44
CA GLY A 20 -34.39 -10.65 -16.11
C GLY A 20 -33.26 -11.66 -15.84
N VAL A 21 -33.29 -12.56 -14.85
CA VAL A 21 -34.19 -13.67 -14.47
C VAL A 21 -33.88 -14.99 -15.19
N LEU A 22 -33.71 -16.05 -14.37
CA LEU A 22 -33.68 -17.50 -14.65
C LEU A 22 -32.47 -18.03 -15.45
N GLY A 23 -31.79 -19.12 -15.10
CA GLY A 23 -32.05 -20.25 -14.22
C GLY A 23 -31.38 -21.48 -14.86
N GLY A 24 -30.64 -22.29 -14.12
CA GLY A 24 -30.01 -23.48 -14.70
C GLY A 24 -29.02 -24.18 -13.77
N ALA A 25 -29.51 -25.20 -13.07
CA ALA A 25 -28.71 -26.21 -12.39
C ALA A 25 -27.86 -27.00 -13.40
N GLY A 26 -26.64 -27.37 -13.00
CA GLY A 26 -25.75 -28.25 -13.75
C GLY A 26 -24.54 -28.63 -12.89
N GLU A 27 -24.63 -29.80 -12.27
CA GLU A 27 -23.60 -30.53 -11.53
C GLU A 27 -22.53 -31.14 -12.49
N LEU A 28 -21.56 -31.90 -11.93
CA LEU A 28 -20.63 -32.89 -12.55
C LEU A 28 -19.23 -32.32 -12.95
N ILE A 29 -18.04 -32.81 -12.56
CA ILE A 29 -17.53 -34.06 -11.91
C ILE A 29 -16.25 -33.78 -11.10
N ILE A 30 -16.13 -34.50 -9.99
CA ILE A 30 -14.96 -34.71 -9.14
C ILE A 30 -13.98 -35.72 -9.77
N VAL A 31 -12.70 -35.36 -9.88
CA VAL A 31 -11.56 -36.30 -9.80
C VAL A 31 -10.58 -35.64 -8.83
N GLY A 32 -10.35 -36.08 -7.60
CA GLY A 32 -10.19 -37.46 -7.17
C GLY A 32 -8.71 -37.71 -6.85
N HIS A 33 -8.16 -37.05 -5.81
CA HIS A 33 -7.04 -37.64 -5.08
C HIS A 33 -7.13 -37.30 -3.59
N VAL A 34 -7.35 -38.36 -2.83
CA VAL A 34 -7.52 -38.38 -1.38
C VAL A 34 -6.13 -38.45 -0.74
N MET A 35 -5.91 -37.65 0.30
CA MET A 35 -4.72 -37.65 1.14
C MET A 35 -4.49 -39.00 1.84
N PRO A 36 -3.29 -39.22 2.40
CA PRO A 36 -3.25 -39.20 3.86
C PRO A 36 -1.98 -38.56 4.48
N SER A 37 -2.21 -37.74 5.50
CA SER A 37 -1.30 -37.54 6.65
C SER A 37 -1.58 -38.68 7.67
N PRO A 38 -0.61 -39.19 8.46
CA PRO A 38 -0.08 -38.47 9.63
C PRO A 38 1.43 -38.71 9.93
N ALA A 39 1.99 -37.87 10.80
CA ALA A 39 3.31 -38.03 11.44
C ALA A 39 3.34 -39.21 12.45
N PRO A 40 4.53 -39.69 12.86
CA PRO A 40 5.02 -39.30 14.18
C PRO A 40 6.55 -39.13 14.32
N SER A 41 6.92 -38.50 15.44
CA SER A 41 8.25 -38.25 15.98
C SER A 41 9.09 -39.50 16.25
N LEU A 42 10.42 -39.38 16.13
CA LEU A 42 11.37 -40.20 16.89
C LEU A 42 12.38 -39.31 17.62
N LYS A 43 12.30 -39.37 18.95
CA LYS A 43 13.33 -38.98 19.90
C LYS A 43 14.40 -40.06 19.95
N ALA A 44 15.64 -39.61 20.17
CA ALA A 44 16.75 -40.25 20.90
C ALA A 44 17.28 -41.62 20.41
N GLU A 45 18.60 -41.71 20.23
CA GLU A 45 19.46 -42.37 21.23
C GLU A 45 20.94 -42.18 20.89
N ALA A 46 21.69 -41.82 21.94
CA ALA A 46 23.14 -41.76 21.94
C ALA A 46 23.71 -43.17 21.82
N LYS A 47 24.77 -43.34 21.02
CA LYS A 47 25.65 -44.51 21.14
C LYS A 47 27.07 -44.04 21.39
N LEU A 48 27.47 -44.16 22.66
CA LEU A 48 28.84 -44.10 23.13
C LEU A 48 29.59 -45.30 22.53
N ALA A 49 30.73 -45.06 21.89
CA ALA A 49 31.69 -46.12 21.56
C ALA A 49 33.11 -45.61 21.87
N THR A 50 33.75 -46.36 22.75
CA THR A 50 35.03 -46.16 23.44
C THR A 50 36.25 -46.26 22.52
N LEU A 51 37.28 -45.45 22.80
CA LEU A 51 38.64 -45.39 22.20
C LEU A 51 39.46 -46.68 22.39
N PRO A 52 40.63 -46.85 21.72
CA PRO A 52 41.92 -46.56 22.41
C PRO A 52 43.00 -45.99 21.42
N PRO A 53 44.30 -45.81 21.80
CA PRO A 53 44.96 -44.49 21.77
C PRO A 53 46.09 -44.39 20.73
N GLY A 54 46.51 -43.17 20.37
CA GLY A 54 47.70 -43.04 19.53
C GLY A 54 48.14 -41.61 19.22
N LEU A 55 49.16 -41.17 19.97
CA LEU A 55 50.21 -40.22 19.60
C LEU A 55 49.81 -38.73 19.41
N ALA A 56 50.12 -37.91 20.42
CA ALA A 56 50.40 -36.47 20.26
C ALA A 56 51.74 -36.29 19.49
N PRO A 57 51.95 -35.22 18.70
CA PRO A 57 52.21 -33.84 19.18
C PRO A 57 51.54 -32.77 18.25
N THR A 58 51.38 -31.48 18.52
CA THR A 58 52.29 -30.42 18.98
C THR A 58 51.41 -29.20 19.28
N GLU A 59 51.64 -28.50 20.40
CA GLU A 59 50.98 -27.23 20.70
C GLU A 59 51.46 -26.14 19.72
N THR A 60 50.54 -25.52 18.98
CA THR A 60 50.77 -24.24 18.32
C THR A 60 49.73 -23.28 18.88
N SER A 61 50.17 -22.41 19.80
CA SER A 61 49.36 -21.31 20.31
C SER A 61 49.11 -20.31 19.19
N ALA A 62 47.87 -20.28 18.68
CA ALA A 62 47.41 -19.18 17.84
C ALA A 62 47.09 -17.96 18.75
N PRO A 63 47.47 -16.73 18.37
CA PRO A 63 47.11 -15.55 19.14
C PRO A 63 45.60 -15.31 19.03
N THR A 64 44.92 -15.17 20.18
CA THR A 64 43.53 -14.73 20.27
C THR A 64 43.41 -13.31 19.72
N GLU A 65 42.79 -13.17 18.54
CA GLU A 65 42.43 -11.88 17.98
C GLU A 65 41.30 -11.27 18.83
N ALA A 66 41.51 -10.03 19.28
CA ALA A 66 40.51 -9.30 20.06
C ALA A 66 39.25 -9.09 19.19
N PRO A 67 38.03 -9.19 19.76
CA PRO A 67 36.82 -8.93 18.99
C PRO A 67 36.85 -7.50 18.44
N PRO A 68 36.46 -7.29 17.17
CA PRO A 68 36.46 -5.96 16.56
C PRO A 68 35.55 -5.02 17.36
N PRO A 69 35.83 -3.70 17.36
CA PRO A 69 34.99 -2.75 18.06
C PRO A 69 33.56 -2.84 17.50
N THR A 70 32.60 -3.12 18.39
CA THR A 70 31.18 -3.08 18.07
C THR A 70 30.86 -1.69 17.52
N MET A 71 30.62 -1.59 16.22
CA MET A 71 30.14 -0.35 15.63
C MET A 71 28.81 0.00 16.29
N SER A 72 28.72 1.19 16.88
CA SER A 72 27.45 1.76 17.32
C SER A 72 26.47 1.75 16.16
N PRO A 73 25.21 1.33 16.35
CA PRO A 73 24.23 1.33 15.28
C PRO A 73 24.10 2.76 14.73
N VAL A 74 24.34 2.91 13.42
CA VAL A 74 24.01 4.15 12.71
C VAL A 74 22.49 4.32 12.82
N PRO A 75 21.98 5.49 13.26
CA PRO A 75 20.54 5.71 13.32
C PRO A 75 19.96 5.50 11.92
N THR A 76 19.04 4.54 11.81
CA THR A 76 18.32 4.28 10.56
C THR A 76 17.37 5.45 10.34
N LEU A 77 17.75 6.39 9.47
CA LEU A 77 16.86 7.46 9.06
C LEU A 77 15.62 6.85 8.39
N SER A 78 14.44 7.37 8.72
CA SER A 78 13.21 6.98 8.01
C SER A 78 13.43 7.18 6.50
N PRO A 79 13.03 6.22 5.64
CA PRO A 79 13.20 6.36 4.19
C PRO A 79 12.33 7.49 3.62
N TYR A 80 11.47 8.09 4.43
CA TYR A 80 10.53 9.12 4.05
C TYR A 80 10.92 10.49 4.60
N ALA A 81 10.98 11.48 3.72
CA ALA A 81 10.87 12.88 4.07
C ALA A 81 9.39 13.28 4.09
N LEU A 82 8.95 13.78 5.24
CA LEU A 82 7.55 14.04 5.56
C LEU A 82 7.31 15.55 5.63
N THR A 83 6.29 16.05 4.95
CA THR A 83 5.90 17.47 4.98
C THR A 83 4.40 17.62 5.22
N ALA A 84 4.01 18.14 6.37
CA ALA A 84 2.62 18.50 6.62
C ALA A 84 2.25 19.77 5.84
N PHE A 85 1.08 19.79 5.21
CA PHE A 85 0.56 20.98 4.52
C PHE A 85 -0.97 21.05 4.60
N ARG A 86 -1.53 22.23 4.30
CA ARG A 86 -2.97 22.45 4.29
C ARG A 86 -3.45 22.83 2.90
N PHE A 87 -4.59 22.29 2.48
CA PHE A 87 -5.22 22.64 1.21
C PHE A 87 -6.74 22.57 1.34
N SER A 88 -7.43 23.61 0.85
CA SER A 88 -8.90 23.71 0.90
C SER A 88 -9.49 23.44 2.31
N GLY A 89 -8.81 23.89 3.36
CA GLY A 89 -9.23 23.70 4.76
C GLY A 89 -8.78 22.39 5.42
N HIS A 90 -8.30 21.42 4.65
CA HIS A 90 -7.91 20.09 5.14
C HIS A 90 -6.40 19.94 5.39
N ASN A 91 -6.03 19.05 6.31
CA ASN A 91 -4.64 18.67 6.57
C ASN A 91 -4.22 17.48 5.70
N TYR A 92 -3.03 17.59 5.12
CA TYR A 92 -2.41 16.57 4.29
C TYR A 92 -0.97 16.34 4.71
N LEU A 93 -0.47 15.16 4.37
CA LEU A 93 0.93 14.80 4.49
C LEU A 93 1.48 14.56 3.08
N GLY A 94 2.46 15.36 2.69
CA GLY A 94 3.29 15.12 1.53
C GLY A 94 4.44 14.19 1.89
N ILE A 95 4.65 13.16 1.09
CA ILE A 95 5.74 12.19 1.26
C ILE A 95 6.65 12.26 0.04
N THR A 96 7.93 12.50 0.29
CA THR A 96 9.01 12.24 -0.66
C THR A 96 9.83 11.07 -0.13
N ASN A 97 10.05 10.07 -0.96
CA ASN A 97 10.74 8.86 -0.60
C ASN A 97 12.11 8.83 -1.30
N THR A 98 13.14 8.45 -0.55
CA THR A 98 14.52 8.33 -1.04
C THR A 98 14.88 6.90 -1.42
N ALA A 99 14.08 5.90 -1.00
CA ALA A 99 14.31 4.50 -1.32
C ALA A 99 13.67 4.13 -2.67
N PRO A 100 14.41 3.50 -3.59
CA PRO A 100 13.79 2.92 -4.79
C PRO A 100 12.77 1.85 -4.38
N GLU A 101 11.67 1.73 -5.12
CA GLU A 101 10.68 0.66 -4.94
C GLU A 101 9.99 0.61 -3.56
N ALA A 102 9.85 1.74 -2.86
CA ALA A 102 9.15 1.73 -1.57
C ALA A 102 7.72 1.22 -1.70
N THR A 103 7.40 0.29 -0.81
CA THR A 103 6.07 -0.30 -0.67
C THR A 103 5.35 0.37 0.48
N PHE A 104 4.13 0.84 0.20
CA PHE A 104 3.25 1.43 1.18
C PHE A 104 2.31 0.35 1.70
N ALA A 105 2.33 0.14 3.01
CA ALA A 105 1.52 -0.86 3.68
C ALA A 105 0.30 -0.23 4.37
N ALA A 106 -0.69 -1.06 4.66
CA ALA A 106 -1.85 -0.68 5.47
C ALA A 106 -1.39 -0.34 6.89
N PRO A 107 -1.68 0.87 7.40
CA PRO A 107 -1.25 1.27 8.74
C PRO A 107 -2.14 0.68 9.86
N PHE A 108 -3.29 0.12 9.49
CA PHE A 108 -4.24 -0.50 10.39
C PHE A 108 -5.14 -1.46 9.62
N ALA A 109 -5.76 -2.39 10.35
CA ALA A 109 -6.72 -3.30 9.77
C ALA A 109 -7.99 -2.56 9.31
N GLY A 110 -8.50 -2.90 8.13
CA GLY A 110 -9.67 -2.24 7.56
C GLY A 110 -10.07 -2.76 6.20
N LYS A 111 -11.06 -2.11 5.60
CA LYS A 111 -11.51 -2.40 4.23
C LYS A 111 -10.87 -1.43 3.25
N VAL A 112 -10.39 -1.96 2.14
CA VAL A 112 -9.77 -1.21 1.05
C VAL A 112 -10.84 -0.68 0.07
N ASP A 113 -10.69 0.58 -0.33
CA ASP A 113 -11.42 1.23 -1.44
C ASP A 113 -10.36 1.76 -2.42
N VAL A 114 -10.29 1.19 -3.62
CA VAL A 114 -9.41 1.66 -4.69
C VAL A 114 -10.26 2.35 -5.74
N ARG A 115 -10.03 3.65 -5.92
CA ARG A 115 -10.72 4.45 -6.93
C ARG A 115 -9.74 5.01 -7.93
N THR A 116 -9.98 4.76 -9.19
CA THR A 116 -9.12 5.24 -10.27
C THR A 116 -9.71 6.50 -10.91
N TYR A 117 -8.88 7.52 -11.02
CA TYR A 117 -9.22 8.83 -11.59
C TYR A 117 -8.44 9.09 -12.87
N GLN A 118 -9.01 9.91 -13.75
CA GLN A 118 -8.34 10.47 -14.92
C GLN A 118 -8.53 11.98 -14.94
N PHE A 119 -7.56 12.71 -15.49
CA PHE A 119 -7.69 14.13 -15.76
C PHE A 119 -8.08 14.33 -17.22
N ILE A 120 -9.30 14.79 -17.47
CA ILE A 120 -9.88 14.91 -18.82
C ILE A 120 -10.38 16.34 -18.97
N ASP A 121 -9.86 17.05 -19.96
CA ASP A 121 -10.29 18.41 -20.33
C ASP A 121 -10.31 19.42 -19.16
N GLY A 122 -9.37 19.29 -18.22
CA GLY A 122 -9.29 20.16 -17.04
C GLY A 122 -10.04 19.67 -15.80
N ASP A 123 -10.77 18.56 -15.91
CA ASP A 123 -11.56 17.99 -14.82
C ASP A 123 -11.01 16.66 -14.31
N VAL A 124 -11.14 16.42 -13.01
CA VAL A 124 -10.91 15.11 -12.41
C VAL A 124 -12.17 14.25 -12.58
N ARG A 125 -12.04 13.14 -13.31
CA ARG A 125 -13.13 12.19 -13.60
C ARG A 125 -12.85 10.84 -12.95
N VAL A 126 -13.90 10.19 -12.45
CA VAL A 126 -13.86 8.84 -11.86
C VAL A 126 -14.64 7.87 -12.75
N GLY A 127 -14.13 6.66 -12.94
CA GLY A 127 -14.80 5.63 -13.74
C GLY A 127 -14.76 5.85 -15.26
N SER A 128 -13.99 6.84 -15.73
CA SER A 128 -13.66 6.98 -17.16
C SER A 128 -12.67 5.89 -17.61
N ASN A 129 -12.64 5.60 -18.91
CA ASN A 129 -11.73 4.62 -19.51
C ASN A 129 -11.10 5.14 -20.81
N VAL A 130 -10.54 6.35 -20.75
CA VAL A 130 -9.82 6.93 -21.89
C VAL A 130 -8.39 6.38 -21.86
N THR A 131 -8.14 5.32 -22.60
CA THR A 131 -6.88 4.53 -22.53
C THR A 131 -5.62 5.29 -22.93
N SER A 132 -5.75 6.42 -23.64
CA SER A 132 -4.64 7.30 -23.97
C SER A 132 -4.21 8.22 -22.83
N LEU A 133 -4.97 8.29 -21.74
CA LEU A 133 -4.70 9.15 -20.59
C LEU A 133 -4.27 8.34 -19.36
N PRO A 134 -3.39 8.90 -18.51
CA PRO A 134 -2.95 8.22 -17.30
C PRO A 134 -4.11 7.93 -16.33
N PHE A 135 -4.01 6.81 -15.62
CA PHE A 135 -4.92 6.41 -14.56
C PHE A 135 -4.25 6.63 -13.21
N PHE A 136 -4.85 7.44 -12.35
CA PHE A 136 -4.34 7.79 -11.04
C PHE A 136 -5.12 7.07 -9.94
N PRO A 137 -4.51 6.18 -9.14
CA PRO A 137 -5.22 5.43 -8.13
C PRO A 137 -5.29 6.24 -6.84
N TYR A 138 -6.45 6.29 -6.22
CA TYR A 138 -6.59 6.65 -4.80
C TYR A 138 -6.82 5.35 -4.05
N VAL A 139 -5.91 5.02 -3.14
CA VAL A 139 -5.99 3.81 -2.32
C VAL A 139 -6.40 4.25 -0.93
N ALA A 140 -7.55 3.80 -0.46
CA ALA A 140 -8.06 4.12 0.86
C ALA A 140 -8.18 2.87 1.73
N VAL A 141 -7.85 3.00 3.02
CA VAL A 141 -8.14 1.98 4.04
C VAL A 141 -9.06 2.60 5.07
N SER A 142 -10.21 1.95 5.30
CA SER A 142 -11.25 2.44 6.22
C SER A 142 -11.47 1.44 7.35
N SER A 143 -11.43 1.93 8.58
CA SER A 143 -11.88 1.22 9.79
C SER A 143 -13.11 1.90 10.40
N SER A 144 -13.60 1.38 11.52
CA SER A 144 -14.68 2.02 12.30
C SER A 144 -14.31 3.41 12.83
N GLU A 145 -13.02 3.69 13.00
CA GLU A 145 -12.54 4.91 13.65
C GLU A 145 -12.00 5.93 12.66
N ARG A 146 -11.32 5.47 11.61
CA ARG A 146 -10.53 6.33 10.73
C ARG A 146 -10.45 5.81 9.30
N ARG A 147 -10.22 6.74 8.38
CA ARG A 147 -10.00 6.50 6.97
C ARG A 147 -8.71 7.19 6.53
N ILE A 148 -7.78 6.43 5.99
CA ILE A 148 -6.57 6.96 5.35
C ILE A 148 -6.74 6.86 3.83
N VAL A 149 -6.27 7.87 3.10
CA VAL A 149 -6.28 7.90 1.62
C VAL A 149 -4.91 8.28 1.11
N TYR A 150 -4.34 7.41 0.28
CA TYR A 150 -3.10 7.61 -0.45
C TYR A 150 -3.40 8.07 -1.87
N ARG A 151 -2.66 9.07 -2.33
CA ARG A 151 -2.75 9.64 -3.68
C ARG A 151 -1.36 9.59 -4.34
N PRO A 152 -0.91 8.42 -4.79
CA PRO A 152 0.34 8.31 -5.52
C PRO A 152 0.17 8.78 -6.99
N GLY A 153 1.21 8.58 -7.80
CA GLY A 153 1.22 8.86 -9.23
C GLY A 153 0.47 7.81 -10.06
N ALA A 154 0.58 7.89 -11.38
CA ALA A 154 -0.19 7.05 -12.30
C ALA A 154 0.19 5.55 -12.21
N VAL A 155 -0.82 4.68 -12.36
CA VAL A 155 -0.66 3.22 -12.41
C VAL A 155 0.16 2.81 -13.63
N GLY A 156 1.05 1.85 -13.45
CA GLY A 156 1.88 1.27 -14.51
C GLY A 156 3.08 2.10 -14.92
N THR A 157 3.18 3.36 -14.48
CA THR A 157 4.33 4.24 -14.76
C THR A 157 5.03 4.68 -13.49
N VAL A 158 4.28 5.12 -12.47
CA VAL A 158 4.81 5.55 -11.17
C VAL A 158 4.45 4.55 -10.08
N THR A 159 3.29 3.92 -10.18
CA THR A 159 2.71 3.09 -9.12
C THR A 159 2.26 1.73 -9.64
N ASP A 160 2.56 0.70 -8.86
CA ASP A 160 2.06 -0.66 -9.02
C ASP A 160 1.12 -0.99 -7.86
N LEU A 161 -0.11 -1.44 -8.16
CA LEU A 161 -1.11 -1.77 -7.14
C LEU A 161 -0.91 -3.21 -6.69
N LEU A 162 -0.72 -3.40 -5.38
CA LEU A 162 -0.52 -4.72 -4.77
C LEU A 162 -1.78 -5.25 -4.09
N VAL A 163 -2.84 -4.42 -4.05
CA VAL A 163 -4.12 -4.71 -3.42
C VAL A 163 -5.27 -4.52 -4.40
N SER A 164 -6.32 -5.30 -4.21
CA SER A 164 -7.57 -5.18 -4.98
C SER A 164 -8.62 -4.36 -4.23
N ASP A 165 -9.55 -3.76 -4.96
CA ASP A 165 -10.68 -3.05 -4.35
C ASP A 165 -11.56 -3.99 -3.51
N GLY A 166 -12.12 -3.46 -2.42
CA GLY A 166 -13.11 -4.15 -1.58
C GLY A 166 -12.56 -5.22 -0.62
N VAL A 167 -11.27 -5.55 -0.69
CA VAL A 167 -10.66 -6.56 0.21
C VAL A 167 -10.44 -6.01 1.62
N SER A 168 -10.41 -6.91 2.60
CA SER A 168 -9.99 -6.60 3.96
C SER A 168 -8.49 -6.82 4.11
N VAL A 169 -7.82 -5.93 4.83
CA VAL A 169 -6.37 -5.97 5.10
C VAL A 169 -6.11 -5.88 6.61
N GLN A 170 -4.95 -6.38 7.02
CA GLN A 170 -4.34 -6.19 8.33
C GLN A 170 -3.27 -5.10 8.29
N ALA A 171 -2.84 -4.63 9.46
CA ALA A 171 -1.70 -3.71 9.54
C ALA A 171 -0.43 -4.39 8.99
N GLY A 172 0.30 -3.71 8.11
CA GLY A 172 1.49 -4.23 7.45
C GLY A 172 1.23 -4.87 6.08
N ASP A 173 -0.02 -5.13 5.70
CA ASP A 173 -0.32 -5.70 4.37
C ASP A 173 0.04 -4.70 3.27
N PRO A 174 0.70 -5.14 2.17
CA PRO A 174 1.11 -4.26 1.09
C PRO A 174 -0.09 -3.72 0.31
N LEU A 175 -0.11 -2.40 0.06
CA LEU A 175 -1.16 -1.74 -0.70
C LEU A 175 -0.72 -1.40 -2.12
N PHE A 176 0.43 -0.74 -2.25
CA PHE A 176 1.00 -0.35 -3.54
C PHE A 176 2.51 -0.12 -3.40
N ARG A 177 3.20 -0.12 -4.53
CA ARG A 177 4.63 0.13 -4.63
C ARG A 177 4.91 1.27 -5.60
N LEU A 178 5.86 2.13 -5.27
CA LEU A 178 6.37 3.15 -6.19
C LEU A 178 7.43 2.52 -7.11
N ILE A 179 7.10 2.29 -8.38
CA ILE A 179 7.98 1.58 -9.33
C ILE A 179 8.92 2.50 -10.12
N ALA A 180 8.67 3.81 -10.08
CA ALA A 180 9.56 4.81 -10.66
C ALA A 180 9.48 6.13 -9.88
N PRO A 181 10.50 7.00 -9.97
CA PRO A 181 10.38 8.37 -9.52
C PRO A 181 9.26 9.07 -10.30
N GLY A 182 8.33 9.72 -9.60
CA GLY A 182 7.27 10.47 -10.26
C GLY A 182 6.39 11.23 -9.27
N PRO A 183 5.73 12.30 -9.75
CA PRO A 183 4.85 13.09 -8.90
C PRO A 183 3.59 12.31 -8.53
N SER A 184 3.02 12.67 -7.38
CA SER A 184 1.66 12.27 -7.02
C SER A 184 0.64 12.83 -8.02
N SER A 185 -0.54 12.19 -8.07
CA SER A 185 -1.73 12.73 -8.74
C SER A 185 -2.10 14.15 -8.32
N TRP A 186 -1.68 14.59 -7.14
CA TRP A 186 -1.89 15.95 -6.65
C TRP A 186 -1.31 17.03 -7.58
N VAL A 187 -0.16 16.74 -8.19
CA VAL A 187 0.52 17.64 -9.14
C VAL A 187 -0.33 17.84 -10.39
N THR A 188 -0.99 16.77 -10.85
CA THR A 188 -1.86 16.83 -12.02
C THR A 188 -3.20 17.50 -11.70
N PHE A 189 -3.77 17.22 -10.53
CA PHE A 189 -5.17 17.59 -10.23
C PHE A 189 -5.34 18.94 -9.54
N TYR A 190 -4.34 19.40 -8.78
CA TYR A 190 -4.55 20.53 -7.86
C TYR A 190 -3.43 21.57 -7.88
N ASP A 191 -2.17 21.15 -7.66
CA ASP A 191 -1.05 22.08 -7.55
C ASP A 191 0.21 21.52 -8.19
N GLN A 192 0.59 22.06 -9.34
CA GLN A 192 1.73 21.63 -10.12
C GLN A 192 3.09 21.87 -9.44
N LYS A 193 3.12 22.62 -8.33
CA LYS A 193 4.37 23.01 -7.65
C LYS A 193 4.72 22.09 -6.48
N VAL A 194 3.84 21.18 -6.07
CA VAL A 194 4.15 20.30 -4.94
C VAL A 194 5.16 19.22 -5.33
N PRO A 195 6.20 18.97 -4.53
CA PRO A 195 7.26 18.01 -4.87
C PRO A 195 6.95 16.57 -4.44
N TYR A 196 5.73 16.29 -3.96
CA TYR A 196 5.41 15.04 -3.28
C TYR A 196 5.14 13.88 -4.24
N GLN A 197 5.73 12.72 -3.95
CA GLN A 197 5.49 11.47 -4.69
C GLN A 197 4.19 10.80 -4.24
N VAL A 198 3.81 10.97 -2.98
CA VAL A 198 2.53 10.52 -2.42
C VAL A 198 1.95 11.62 -1.55
N VAL A 199 0.65 11.92 -1.72
CA VAL A 199 -0.11 12.77 -0.79
C VAL A 199 -1.08 11.92 0.01
N VAL A 200 -1.05 12.07 1.32
CA VAL A 200 -1.86 11.30 2.27
C VAL A 200 -2.80 12.21 3.03
N SER A 201 -4.02 11.75 3.26
CA SER A 201 -4.95 12.36 4.22
C SER A 201 -5.44 11.29 5.18
N LEU A 202 -5.59 11.64 6.45
CA LEU A 202 -6.15 10.78 7.48
C LEU A 202 -7.32 11.51 8.16
N GLN A 203 -8.46 10.85 8.29
CA GLN A 203 -9.68 11.44 8.82
C GLN A 203 -10.38 10.46 9.77
N ARG A 204 -11.19 10.97 10.71
CA ARG A 204 -12.12 10.11 11.47
C ARG A 204 -13.25 9.63 10.56
N THR A 205 -13.65 8.35 10.65
CA THR A 205 -14.70 7.77 9.79
C THR A 205 -16.08 8.37 10.07
N ASN A 206 -16.36 8.74 11.33
CA ASN A 206 -17.70 9.16 11.78
C ASN A 206 -17.76 10.64 12.24
N GLY A 207 -16.84 11.49 11.80
CA GLY A 207 -16.84 12.89 12.22
C GLY A 207 -16.01 13.80 11.31
N SER A 208 -16.18 15.10 11.48
CA SER A 208 -15.39 16.12 10.78
C SER A 208 -14.09 16.38 11.55
N GLY A 209 -13.02 15.67 11.23
CA GLY A 209 -11.72 15.95 11.81
C GLY A 209 -10.61 15.25 11.06
N ASP A 210 -9.71 16.04 10.48
CA ASP A 210 -8.45 15.52 9.98
C ASP A 210 -7.57 15.11 11.17
N LEU A 211 -6.90 13.98 11.00
CA LEU A 211 -5.93 13.43 11.94
C LEU A 211 -4.54 13.59 11.32
N ASP A 212 -3.51 13.53 12.16
CA ASP A 212 -2.14 13.55 11.68
C ASP A 212 -1.76 12.18 11.11
N ALA A 213 -1.48 12.12 9.80
CA ALA A 213 -1.05 10.91 9.13
C ALA A 213 0.42 10.56 9.40
N SER A 214 1.24 11.52 9.86
CA SER A 214 2.69 11.35 10.04
C SER A 214 3.02 10.24 11.04
N VAL A 215 2.11 10.00 12.00
CA VAL A 215 2.22 8.95 13.03
C VAL A 215 2.43 7.53 12.47
N TYR A 216 2.11 7.30 11.20
CA TYR A 216 2.31 6.00 10.52
C TYR A 216 3.60 5.89 9.71
N PHE A 217 4.35 6.98 9.58
CA PHE A 217 5.57 7.05 8.74
C PHE A 217 6.80 7.52 9.51
N SER A 218 6.61 7.99 10.74
CA SER A 218 7.69 8.22 11.70
C SER A 218 8.28 6.88 12.14
N ALA A 219 9.60 6.77 12.18
CA ALA A 219 10.26 5.65 12.85
C ALA A 219 9.86 5.67 14.35
N PRO A 220 9.73 4.50 15.00
CA PRO A 220 9.61 4.43 16.46
C PRO A 220 10.87 4.97 17.17
#